data_AF-A0A7C5SL37-F1
#
_entry.id   AF-A0A7C5SL37-F1
#
_cell.length_a   1.000
_cell.length_b   1.000
_cell.length_c   1.000
_cell.angle_alpha   90.00
_cell.angle_beta   90.00
_cell.angle_gamma   90.00
#
_symmetry.space_group_name_H-M   'P 1'
#
loop_
_entity.id
_entity.type
_entity.pdbx_description
1 polymer ?
#
loop_
_entity_poly.entity_id
_entity_poly.type
_entity_poly.pdbx_seq_one_letter_code
_entity_poly.pdbx_strand_id
1 'polypeptide(L)'
;MKRTLMMIGLSALASPAMANIGQDGSVRFTGLPYGGRNGGGEFKMVALTGYDFGTFNTFCLELNEQVAVGQDYTYDINTAAVDGGAGGPSPDPLDARTAALYEAFVRGTLDHYDYDDSGDGGLGSDMDRKLTAAALQAAIWEIEEERTIEQTDSDSRVRDLANYYVDTLAQQLVNDGLGGMVRVLNLWDSSGGNAQDMLVLIPLPSAGALAGLGLAGLAIRRRRLSN
;
A
#
# COMPACT_ATOMS: atom_id res chain seq x y z
N MET A 1 -38.40 49.08 -31.06
CA MET A 1 -37.15 48.28 -31.13
C MET A 1 -36.92 47.61 -29.78
N LYS A 2 -37.32 46.34 -29.62
CA LYS A 2 -36.97 45.51 -28.46
C LYS A 2 -36.54 44.16 -29.01
N ARG A 3 -35.25 43.86 -28.91
CA ARG A 3 -34.65 42.60 -29.34
C ARG A 3 -34.82 41.59 -28.20
N THR A 4 -35.67 40.58 -28.40
CA THR A 4 -35.82 39.46 -27.48
C THR A 4 -34.71 38.46 -27.78
N LEU A 5 -33.81 38.26 -26.81
CA LEU A 5 -32.68 37.33 -26.88
C LEU A 5 -33.19 35.92 -26.57
N MET A 6 -33.01 34.99 -27.51
CA MET A 6 -33.35 33.58 -27.36
C MET A 6 -32.13 32.85 -26.78
N MET A 7 -32.16 32.50 -25.49
CA MET A 7 -31.14 31.64 -24.87
C MET A 7 -31.47 30.18 -25.17
N ILE A 8 -30.60 29.52 -25.94
CA ILE A 8 -30.58 28.07 -26.13
C ILE A 8 -29.90 27.48 -24.90
N GLY A 9 -30.70 26.87 -24.01
CA GLY A 9 -30.20 26.10 -22.89
C GLY A 9 -29.60 24.78 -23.38
N LEU A 10 -28.28 24.67 -23.31
CA LEU A 10 -27.55 23.43 -23.56
C LEU A 10 -27.77 22.50 -22.37
N SER A 11 -28.73 21.58 -22.48
CA SER A 11 -28.96 20.52 -21.50
C SER A 11 -27.81 19.53 -21.55
N ALA A 12 -26.91 19.60 -20.57
CA ALA A 12 -25.90 18.57 -20.34
C ALA A 12 -26.60 17.26 -19.97
N LEU A 13 -26.46 16.26 -20.84
CA LEU A 13 -26.79 14.88 -20.53
C LEU A 13 -25.82 14.42 -19.45
N ALA A 14 -26.29 14.33 -18.21
CA ALA A 14 -25.59 13.56 -17.19
C ALA A 14 -25.70 12.09 -17.60
N SER A 15 -24.63 11.54 -18.17
CA SER A 15 -24.51 10.10 -18.32
C SER A 15 -24.61 9.46 -16.94
N PRO A 16 -25.47 8.46 -16.73
CA PRO A 16 -25.38 7.67 -15.50
C PRO A 16 -24.01 7.00 -15.49
N ALA A 17 -23.20 7.29 -14.46
CA ALA A 17 -22.01 6.51 -14.19
C ALA A 17 -22.46 5.06 -14.01
N MET A 18 -21.95 4.16 -14.85
CA MET A 18 -22.08 2.73 -14.62
C MET A 18 -21.37 2.44 -13.29
N ALA A 19 -22.13 2.07 -12.27
CA ALA A 19 -21.56 1.51 -11.07
C ALA A 19 -20.91 0.19 -11.47
N ASN A 20 -19.57 0.16 -11.51
CA ASN A 20 -18.83 -1.09 -11.55
C ASN A 20 -19.20 -1.86 -10.27
N ILE A 21 -20.01 -2.89 -10.45
CA ILE A 21 -20.17 -3.95 -9.46
C ILE A 21 -18.88 -4.76 -9.54
N GLY A 22 -18.02 -4.72 -8.51
CA GLY A 22 -16.96 -5.73 -8.36
C GLY A 22 -15.58 -5.28 -7.87
N GLN A 23 -15.38 -4.05 -7.39
CA GLN A 23 -14.07 -3.59 -6.85
C GLN A 23 -14.27 -2.67 -5.65
N ASP A 24 -13.42 -2.77 -4.62
CA ASP A 24 -13.50 -1.98 -3.39
C ASP A 24 -13.26 -0.46 -3.59
N GLY A 25 -12.47 -0.08 -4.60
CA GLY A 25 -12.23 1.33 -4.90
C GLY A 25 -11.27 1.59 -6.05
N SER A 26 -10.68 2.78 -6.06
CA SER A 26 -9.62 3.14 -7.01
C SER A 26 -8.54 4.02 -6.41
N VAL A 27 -7.34 3.91 -6.97
CA VAL A 27 -6.10 4.59 -6.54
C VAL A 27 -5.34 5.12 -7.74
N ARG A 28 -4.43 6.08 -7.49
CA ARG A 28 -3.50 6.58 -8.49
C ARG A 28 -2.08 6.63 -7.94
N PHE A 29 -1.12 6.20 -8.74
CA PHE A 29 0.30 6.45 -8.50
C PHE A 29 0.61 7.92 -8.81
N THR A 30 1.07 8.65 -7.81
CA THR A 30 1.40 10.08 -7.93
C THR A 30 2.90 10.34 -8.06
N GLY A 31 3.74 9.34 -7.81
CA GLY A 31 5.18 9.42 -8.03
C GLY A 31 5.95 8.16 -7.62
N LEU A 32 7.24 8.15 -7.96
CA LEU A 32 8.23 7.15 -7.58
C LEU A 32 9.33 7.83 -6.76
N PRO A 33 9.01 8.39 -5.58
CA PRO A 33 9.94 9.26 -4.86
C PRO A 33 11.31 8.60 -4.65
N TYR A 34 11.34 7.28 -4.41
CA TYR A 34 12.57 6.50 -4.26
C TYR A 34 12.49 5.14 -4.98
N GLY A 35 11.84 5.11 -6.14
CA GLY A 35 11.69 3.93 -6.99
C GLY A 35 12.71 3.79 -8.12
N GLY A 36 12.69 2.64 -8.80
CA GLY A 36 13.35 2.37 -10.08
C GLY A 36 14.80 1.89 -10.00
N ARG A 37 15.36 1.66 -8.80
CA ARG A 37 16.77 1.24 -8.67
C ARG A 37 17.00 -0.23 -9.06
N ASN A 38 16.24 -1.13 -8.46
CA ASN A 38 16.26 -2.56 -8.70
C ASN A 38 15.03 -3.05 -9.47
N GLY A 39 14.33 -2.12 -10.14
CA GLY A 39 13.03 -2.37 -10.76
C GLY A 39 11.83 -2.14 -9.84
N GLY A 40 12.04 -1.89 -8.54
CA GLY A 40 10.99 -1.52 -7.57
C GLY A 40 11.42 -0.35 -6.67
N GLY A 41 10.98 -0.32 -5.42
CA GLY A 41 11.30 0.72 -4.43
C GLY A 41 10.05 1.44 -3.91
N GLU A 42 10.21 2.65 -3.37
CA GLU A 42 9.08 3.38 -2.76
C GLU A 42 8.21 4.04 -3.84
N PHE A 43 6.93 3.68 -3.86
CA PHE A 43 5.88 4.29 -4.69
C PHE A 43 4.98 5.17 -3.82
N LYS A 44 4.48 6.27 -4.38
CA LYS A 44 3.50 7.13 -3.72
C LYS A 44 2.13 6.99 -4.38
N MET A 45 1.12 6.66 -3.59
CA MET A 45 -0.25 6.45 -4.05
C MET A 45 -1.24 7.36 -3.32
N VAL A 46 -2.35 7.64 -3.97
CA VAL A 46 -3.49 8.35 -3.38
C VAL A 46 -4.79 7.59 -3.66
N ALA A 47 -5.64 7.47 -2.64
CA ALA A 47 -7.01 6.97 -2.81
C ALA A 47 -7.85 7.98 -3.60
N LEU A 48 -8.59 7.49 -4.61
CA LEU A 48 -9.52 8.29 -5.40
C LEU A 48 -10.97 8.00 -5.01
N THR A 49 -11.28 6.72 -4.82
CA THR A 49 -12.60 6.22 -4.42
C THR A 49 -12.47 4.99 -3.52
N GLY A 50 -13.55 4.63 -2.83
CA GLY A 50 -13.57 3.50 -1.90
C GLY A 50 -13.08 3.89 -0.50
N TYR A 51 -12.22 3.06 0.09
CA TYR A 51 -11.60 3.34 1.37
C TYR A 51 -10.64 4.54 1.25
N ASP A 52 -10.74 5.50 2.17
CA ASP A 52 -9.86 6.66 2.20
C ASP A 52 -8.55 6.34 2.93
N PHE A 53 -7.54 5.94 2.16
CA PHE A 53 -6.17 5.77 2.65
C PHE A 53 -5.39 7.09 2.73
N GLY A 54 -5.97 8.21 2.27
CA GLY A 54 -5.22 9.44 2.01
C GLY A 54 -4.14 9.25 0.94
N THR A 55 -3.02 9.95 1.13
CA THR A 55 -1.78 9.73 0.36
C THR A 55 -0.80 8.92 1.19
N PHE A 56 -0.25 7.85 0.63
CA PHE A 56 0.62 6.93 1.34
C PHE A 56 1.75 6.43 0.44
N ASN A 57 2.78 5.89 1.08
CA ASN A 57 3.90 5.24 0.42
C ASN A 57 3.77 3.72 0.51
N THR A 58 4.17 3.02 -0.54
CA THR A 58 4.01 1.58 -0.66
C THR A 58 5.10 0.96 -1.54
N PHE A 59 5.13 -0.36 -1.61
CA PHE A 59 6.09 -1.19 -2.31
C PHE A 59 5.36 -2.27 -3.10
N CYS A 60 5.98 -2.71 -4.20
CA CYS A 60 5.53 -3.85 -4.96
C CYS A 60 5.56 -5.09 -4.09
N LEU A 61 4.52 -5.91 -4.15
CA LEU A 61 4.53 -7.24 -3.54
C LEU A 61 5.23 -8.24 -4.48
N GLU A 62 5.01 -8.10 -5.78
CA GLU A 62 5.46 -9.04 -6.81
C GLU A 62 6.49 -8.41 -7.77
N LEU A 63 7.21 -9.22 -8.54
CA LEU A 63 8.24 -8.73 -9.48
C LEU A 63 7.71 -8.49 -10.90
N ASN A 64 6.84 -9.37 -11.40
CA ASN A 64 6.54 -9.46 -12.84
C ASN A 64 5.46 -8.51 -13.34
N GLU A 65 4.84 -7.77 -12.43
CA GLU A 65 3.77 -6.82 -12.75
C GLU A 65 4.25 -5.38 -12.69
N GLN A 66 3.69 -4.53 -13.54
CA GLN A 66 4.14 -3.15 -13.68
C GLN A 66 2.99 -2.17 -13.50
N VAL A 67 3.34 -1.00 -12.97
CA VAL A 67 2.45 0.14 -12.81
C VAL A 67 3.06 1.37 -13.43
N ALA A 68 2.19 2.30 -13.86
CA ALA A 68 2.58 3.56 -14.45
C ALA A 68 2.11 4.73 -13.57
N VAL A 69 3.02 5.68 -13.34
CA VAL A 69 2.69 6.92 -12.64
C VAL A 69 1.67 7.72 -13.45
N GLY A 70 0.65 8.24 -12.77
CA GLY A 70 -0.41 9.05 -13.36
C GLY A 70 -1.59 8.25 -13.92
N GLN A 71 -1.53 6.91 -13.90
CA GLN A 71 -2.66 6.04 -14.25
C GLN A 71 -3.52 5.72 -13.03
N ASP A 72 -4.81 5.49 -13.30
CA ASP A 72 -5.78 5.01 -12.31
C ASP A 72 -5.88 3.50 -12.37
N TYR A 73 -5.97 2.91 -11.18
CA TYR A 73 -6.16 1.48 -10.99
C TYR A 73 -7.36 1.28 -10.08
N THR A 74 -8.19 0.28 -10.38
CA THR A 74 -9.16 -0.24 -9.41
C THR A 74 -8.48 -1.22 -8.49
N TYR A 75 -9.02 -1.40 -7.29
CA TYR A 75 -8.45 -2.34 -6.33
C TYR A 75 -9.51 -3.11 -5.55
N ASP A 76 -9.08 -4.26 -5.05
CA ASP A 76 -9.68 -5.03 -3.97
C ASP A 76 -8.69 -5.12 -2.80
N ILE A 77 -9.22 -5.13 -1.58
CA ILE A 77 -8.41 -5.28 -0.37
C ILE A 77 -8.38 -6.74 0.03
N ASN A 78 -7.18 -7.32 0.09
CA ASN A 78 -7.00 -8.74 0.36
C ASN A 78 -5.86 -9.05 1.34
N THR A 79 -5.71 -10.32 1.69
CA THR A 79 -4.61 -10.84 2.52
C THR A 79 -3.62 -11.67 1.70
N ALA A 80 -3.71 -11.62 0.38
CA ALA A 80 -2.91 -12.41 -0.55
C ALA A 80 -2.73 -11.65 -1.87
N ALA A 81 -1.63 -11.90 -2.56
CA ALA A 81 -1.46 -11.55 -3.96
C ALA A 81 -2.37 -12.43 -4.83
N VAL A 82 -2.89 -11.90 -5.94
CA VAL A 82 -3.84 -12.62 -6.80
C VAL A 82 -3.42 -12.52 -8.26
N ASP A 83 -3.28 -13.69 -8.91
CA ASP A 83 -3.07 -13.83 -10.35
C ASP A 83 -1.81 -13.10 -10.90
N GLY A 84 -0.76 -12.96 -10.08
CA GLY A 84 0.53 -12.39 -10.45
C GLY A 84 1.74 -13.20 -9.96
N GLY A 85 2.89 -12.55 -9.80
CA GLY A 85 4.08 -13.13 -9.14
C GLY A 85 5.10 -13.82 -10.04
N ALA A 86 6.29 -14.04 -9.51
CA ALA A 86 7.34 -14.90 -10.07
C ALA A 86 7.42 -16.25 -9.35
N GLY A 87 6.96 -16.32 -8.10
CA GLY A 87 6.94 -17.50 -7.22
C GLY A 87 5.57 -17.69 -6.54
N GLY A 88 5.53 -18.53 -5.49
CA GLY A 88 4.38 -18.65 -4.60
C GLY A 88 3.18 -19.49 -5.08
N PRO A 89 2.25 -19.85 -4.16
CA PRO A 89 0.93 -20.39 -4.50
C PRO A 89 0.03 -19.31 -5.13
N SER A 90 -1.12 -19.70 -5.69
CA SER A 90 -2.11 -18.75 -6.23
C SER A 90 -3.49 -19.04 -5.62
N PRO A 91 -4.07 -18.11 -4.83
CA PRO A 91 -3.50 -16.84 -4.35
C PRO A 91 -2.25 -17.04 -3.48
N ASP A 92 -1.34 -16.05 -3.46
CA ASP A 92 -0.13 -16.07 -2.63
C ASP A 92 -0.35 -15.32 -1.31
N PRO A 93 -0.52 -16.00 -0.16
CA PRO A 93 -0.79 -15.32 1.11
C PRO A 93 0.38 -14.42 1.53
N LEU A 94 0.06 -13.17 1.88
CA LEU A 94 1.04 -12.20 2.39
C LEU A 94 1.80 -12.76 3.60
N ASP A 95 3.13 -12.84 3.52
CA ASP A 95 3.94 -13.32 4.63
C ASP A 95 3.90 -12.30 5.80
N ALA A 96 3.75 -12.82 7.02
CA ALA A 96 3.72 -12.01 8.23
C ALA A 96 4.99 -11.16 8.42
N ARG A 97 6.14 -11.61 7.92
CA ARG A 97 7.42 -10.90 7.94
C ARG A 97 7.38 -9.66 7.04
N THR A 98 6.86 -9.80 5.81
CA THR A 98 6.63 -8.67 4.90
C THR A 98 5.67 -7.66 5.51
N ALA A 99 4.56 -8.15 6.05
CA ALA A 99 3.57 -7.32 6.74
C ALA A 99 4.20 -6.54 7.91
N ALA A 100 5.04 -7.19 8.72
CA ALA A 100 5.67 -6.56 9.87
C ALA A 100 6.70 -5.48 9.46
N LEU A 101 7.53 -5.76 8.44
CA LEU A 101 8.47 -4.76 7.88
C LEU A 101 7.73 -3.55 7.32
N TYR A 102 6.67 -3.77 6.55
CA TYR A 102 5.89 -2.68 5.97
C TYR A 102 5.16 -1.85 7.04
N GLU A 103 4.60 -2.50 8.08
CA GLU A 103 3.99 -1.77 9.18
C GLU A 103 5.01 -0.91 9.94
N ALA A 104 6.21 -1.43 10.21
CA ALA A 104 7.29 -0.64 10.80
C ALA A 104 7.71 0.53 9.90
N PHE A 105 7.77 0.31 8.58
CA PHE A 105 8.03 1.35 7.59
C PHE A 105 7.01 2.49 7.71
N VAL A 106 5.71 2.16 7.61
CA VAL A 106 4.61 3.14 7.68
C VAL A 106 4.60 3.90 9.01
N ARG A 107 5.00 3.25 10.11
CA ARG A 107 5.07 3.88 11.44
C ARG A 107 6.27 4.80 11.64
N GLY A 108 7.23 4.83 10.72
CA GLY A 108 8.46 5.60 10.89
C GLY A 108 9.45 4.95 11.85
N THR A 109 9.37 3.63 12.06
CA THR A 109 10.15 2.89 13.06
C THR A 109 10.94 1.72 12.47
N LEU A 110 11.00 1.59 11.14
CA LEU A 110 11.82 0.58 10.49
C LEU A 110 13.29 0.95 10.74
N ASP A 111 13.98 0.07 11.46
CA ASP A 111 15.38 0.27 11.78
C ASP A 111 16.23 0.40 10.51
N HIS A 112 17.23 1.27 10.53
CA HIS A 112 18.11 1.57 9.40
C HIS A 112 17.45 2.08 8.09
N TYR A 113 16.22 2.57 8.16
CA TYR A 113 15.57 3.24 7.04
C TYR A 113 15.78 4.77 7.11
N ASP A 114 16.25 5.39 6.01
CA ASP A 114 16.46 6.84 5.93
C ASP A 114 15.14 7.57 5.67
N TYR A 115 14.40 7.94 6.71
CA TYR A 115 13.13 8.66 6.57
C TYR A 115 13.28 10.13 6.20
N ASP A 116 14.41 10.74 6.54
CA ASP A 116 14.61 12.19 6.50
C ASP A 116 15.47 12.65 5.30
N ASP A 117 15.83 11.72 4.38
CA ASP A 117 16.82 11.95 3.31
C ASP A 117 18.14 12.50 3.88
N SER A 118 18.51 12.04 5.08
CA SER A 118 19.73 12.43 5.78
C SER A 118 20.99 11.94 5.07
N GLY A 119 20.86 10.91 4.23
CA GLY A 119 21.96 10.27 3.53
C GLY A 119 22.76 9.30 4.42
N ASP A 120 22.31 9.04 5.66
CA ASP A 120 23.01 8.13 6.57
C ASP A 120 22.20 6.93 7.05
N GLY A 121 20.86 6.92 6.90
CA GLY A 121 19.99 5.80 7.27
C GLY A 121 20.26 5.21 8.65
N GLY A 122 20.84 5.96 9.58
CA GLY A 122 21.30 5.44 10.88
C GLY A 122 22.48 4.45 10.84
N LEU A 123 23.10 4.21 9.66
CA LEU A 123 24.24 3.32 9.44
C LEU A 123 25.54 4.06 9.05
N GLY A 124 25.47 5.38 8.80
CA GLY A 124 26.59 6.21 8.39
C GLY A 124 26.45 6.70 6.95
N SER A 125 27.27 7.69 6.56
CA SER A 125 27.18 8.37 5.26
C SER A 125 27.14 7.38 4.09
N ASP A 126 26.27 7.64 3.12
CA ASP A 126 26.01 6.87 1.90
C ASP A 126 24.92 5.79 2.02
N MET A 127 23.97 5.92 2.95
CA MET A 127 22.73 5.13 3.02
C MET A 127 21.51 6.04 2.82
N ASP A 128 21.40 6.62 1.63
CA ASP A 128 20.25 7.47 1.29
C ASP A 128 18.94 6.67 1.22
N ARG A 129 17.81 7.39 1.24
CA ARG A 129 16.49 6.78 1.16
C ARG A 129 16.26 5.92 -0.07
N LYS A 130 16.96 6.19 -1.18
CA LYS A 130 16.87 5.35 -2.38
C LYS A 130 17.54 3.99 -2.18
N LEU A 131 18.66 3.96 -1.46
CA LEU A 131 19.33 2.74 -1.01
C LEU A 131 18.47 1.95 -0.03
N THR A 132 17.93 2.59 1.01
CA THR A 132 17.11 1.90 2.02
C THR A 132 15.76 1.45 1.46
N ALA A 133 15.15 2.20 0.54
CA ALA A 133 13.95 1.78 -0.19
C ALA A 133 14.23 0.58 -1.11
N ALA A 134 15.37 0.54 -1.80
CA ALA A 134 15.76 -0.60 -2.60
C ALA A 134 16.01 -1.85 -1.75
N ALA A 135 16.63 -1.68 -0.56
CA ALA A 135 16.85 -2.77 0.38
C ALA A 135 15.54 -3.33 0.95
N LEU A 136 14.59 -2.46 1.28
CA LEU A 136 13.26 -2.90 1.72
C LEU A 136 12.52 -3.64 0.60
N GLN A 137 12.53 -3.12 -0.63
CA GLN A 137 11.94 -3.83 -1.78
C GLN A 137 12.57 -5.21 -2.01
N ALA A 138 13.90 -5.31 -1.89
CA ALA A 138 14.62 -6.57 -2.05
C ALA A 138 14.25 -7.59 -0.95
N ALA A 139 14.11 -7.12 0.30
CA ALA A 139 13.68 -7.97 1.41
C ALA A 139 12.24 -8.48 1.22
N ILE A 140 11.33 -7.62 0.73
CA ILE A 140 9.94 -8.01 0.41
C ILE A 140 9.96 -9.13 -0.65
N TRP A 141 10.65 -8.93 -1.77
CA TRP A 141 10.70 -9.95 -2.82
C TRP A 141 11.39 -11.25 -2.42
N GLU A 142 12.37 -11.23 -1.51
CA GLU A 142 12.94 -12.47 -0.97
C GLU A 142 11.94 -13.22 -0.10
N ILE A 143 11.25 -12.51 0.79
CA ILE A 143 10.29 -13.10 1.73
C ILE A 143 9.10 -13.70 0.99
N GLU A 144 8.59 -13.01 -0.03
CA GLU A 144 7.48 -13.46 -0.89
C GLU A 144 7.96 -14.40 -2.02
N GLU A 145 9.19 -14.92 -1.97
CA GLU A 145 9.73 -15.90 -2.94
C GLU A 145 9.77 -15.42 -4.42
N GLU A 146 9.76 -14.11 -4.64
CA GLU A 146 9.74 -13.50 -5.97
C GLU A 146 11.11 -13.44 -6.63
N ARG A 147 12.15 -13.20 -5.84
CA ARG A 147 13.52 -13.05 -6.32
C ARG A 147 14.53 -13.10 -5.17
N THR A 148 15.67 -13.73 -5.39
CA THR A 148 16.69 -13.74 -4.32
C THR A 148 17.37 -12.37 -4.18
N ILE A 149 17.78 -11.99 -2.96
CA ILE A 149 18.47 -10.73 -2.67
C ILE A 149 19.67 -10.51 -3.60
N GLU A 150 20.46 -11.54 -3.88
CA GLU A 150 21.62 -11.46 -4.79
C GLU A 150 21.24 -11.05 -6.21
N GLN A 151 20.02 -11.42 -6.63
CA GLN A 151 19.51 -11.09 -7.94
C GLN A 151 18.91 -9.68 -7.98
N THR A 152 18.53 -9.08 -6.84
CA THR A 152 17.81 -7.79 -6.81
C THR A 152 18.72 -6.57 -7.07
N ASP A 153 19.93 -6.51 -6.51
CA ASP A 153 20.83 -5.36 -6.67
C ASP A 153 22.32 -5.76 -6.65
N SER A 154 23.15 -5.05 -7.43
CA SER A 154 24.59 -5.32 -7.53
C SER A 154 25.41 -4.65 -6.42
N ASP A 155 24.84 -3.68 -5.71
CA ASP A 155 25.47 -3.00 -4.59
C ASP A 155 25.37 -3.83 -3.31
N SER A 156 26.51 -4.09 -2.67
CA SER A 156 26.56 -4.88 -1.44
C SER A 156 25.78 -4.22 -0.30
N ARG A 157 25.73 -2.89 -0.23
CA ARG A 157 25.02 -2.19 0.87
C ARG A 157 23.52 -2.48 0.87
N VAL A 158 22.92 -2.56 -0.31
CA VAL A 158 21.51 -2.95 -0.45
C VAL A 158 21.30 -4.36 0.02
N ARG A 159 22.15 -5.29 -0.45
CA ARG A 159 22.04 -6.70 -0.10
C ARG A 159 22.27 -6.94 1.39
N ASP A 160 23.26 -6.29 1.99
CA ASP A 160 23.59 -6.41 3.41
C ASP A 160 22.42 -5.91 4.27
N LEU A 161 21.80 -4.78 3.90
CA LEU A 161 20.63 -4.26 4.61
C LEU A 161 19.38 -5.11 4.38
N ALA A 162 19.15 -5.61 3.15
CA ALA A 162 18.05 -6.52 2.86
C ALA A 162 18.19 -7.83 3.65
N ASN A 163 19.39 -8.40 3.72
CA ASN A 163 19.68 -9.59 4.53
C ASN A 163 19.41 -9.32 6.02
N TYR A 164 19.80 -8.15 6.54
CA TYR A 164 19.45 -7.75 7.91
C TYR A 164 17.93 -7.71 8.14
N TYR A 165 17.18 -7.15 7.19
CA TYR A 165 15.72 -7.13 7.26
C TYR A 165 15.12 -8.54 7.30
N VAL A 166 15.55 -9.43 6.40
CA VAL A 166 15.01 -10.79 6.28
C VAL A 166 15.40 -11.67 7.47
N ASP A 167 16.70 -11.73 7.80
CA ASP A 167 17.26 -12.71 8.74
C ASP A 167 17.08 -12.31 10.21
N THR A 168 17.00 -11.01 10.48
CA THR A 168 16.99 -10.47 11.85
C THR A 168 15.72 -9.70 12.16
N LEU A 169 15.47 -8.62 11.42
CA LEU A 169 14.48 -7.64 11.83
C LEU A 169 13.04 -8.13 11.66
N ALA A 170 12.71 -8.78 10.53
CA ALA A 170 11.32 -9.12 10.23
C ALA A 170 10.71 -10.08 11.26
N GLN A 171 11.45 -11.13 11.64
CA GLN A 171 10.97 -12.07 12.67
C GLN A 171 10.85 -11.41 14.05
N GLN A 172 11.75 -10.47 14.37
CA GLN A 172 11.64 -9.68 15.59
C GLN A 172 10.36 -8.84 15.60
N LEU A 173 10.07 -8.11 14.52
CA LEU A 173 8.87 -7.28 14.42
C LEU A 173 7.58 -8.10 14.49
N VAL A 174 7.57 -9.30 13.89
CA VAL A 174 6.46 -10.27 14.04
C VAL A 174 6.26 -10.65 15.52
N ASN A 175 7.35 -10.95 16.23
CA ASN A 175 7.29 -11.28 17.66
C ASN A 175 6.82 -10.09 18.52
N ASP A 176 7.13 -8.87 18.09
CA ASP A 176 6.66 -7.61 18.69
C ASP A 176 5.19 -7.30 18.35
N GLY A 177 4.55 -8.13 17.52
CA GLY A 177 3.12 -8.06 17.19
C GLY A 177 2.76 -7.14 16.03
N LEU A 178 3.71 -6.78 15.18
CA LEU A 178 3.47 -6.00 13.96
C LEU A 178 2.97 -6.91 12.82
N GLY A 179 2.31 -6.29 11.83
CA GLY A 179 1.88 -6.89 10.56
C GLY A 179 0.38 -7.18 10.49
N GLY A 180 -0.33 -7.26 11.60
CA GLY A 180 -1.73 -7.73 11.62
C GLY A 180 -2.74 -6.85 10.84
N MET A 181 -2.39 -5.58 10.59
CA MET A 181 -3.25 -4.61 9.89
C MET A 181 -2.84 -4.38 8.44
N VAL A 182 -1.75 -4.99 7.98
CA VAL A 182 -1.30 -4.85 6.59
C VAL A 182 -2.15 -5.72 5.68
N ARG A 183 -2.47 -5.21 4.50
CA ARG A 183 -3.23 -5.85 3.44
C ARG A 183 -2.52 -5.66 2.11
N VAL A 184 -2.98 -6.42 1.13
CA VAL A 184 -2.61 -6.30 -0.27
C VAL A 184 -3.72 -5.55 -0.99
N LEU A 185 -3.36 -4.55 -1.77
CA LEU A 185 -4.22 -3.97 -2.79
C LEU A 185 -3.95 -4.73 -4.07
N ASN A 186 -4.86 -5.63 -4.43
CA ASN A 186 -4.79 -6.27 -5.74
C ASN A 186 -5.23 -5.25 -6.78
N LEU A 187 -4.41 -4.92 -7.78
CA LEU A 187 -4.70 -3.82 -8.70
C LEU A 187 -5.14 -4.33 -10.07
N TRP A 188 -6.06 -3.60 -10.70
CA TRP A 188 -6.45 -3.80 -12.09
C TRP A 188 -6.38 -2.50 -12.88
N ASP A 189 -5.89 -2.61 -14.12
CA ASP A 189 -5.90 -1.49 -15.06
C ASP A 189 -7.30 -1.21 -15.62
N SER A 190 -7.44 -0.12 -16.38
CA SER A 190 -8.74 0.26 -16.98
C SER A 190 -9.32 -0.77 -17.96
N SER A 191 -8.51 -1.72 -18.42
CA SER A 191 -8.91 -2.81 -19.32
C SER A 191 -9.31 -4.07 -18.55
N GLY A 192 -9.19 -4.07 -17.23
CA GLY A 192 -9.40 -5.23 -16.36
C GLY A 192 -8.23 -6.21 -16.35
N GLY A 193 -7.06 -5.82 -16.83
CA GLY A 193 -5.83 -6.61 -16.72
C GLY A 193 -5.20 -6.43 -15.34
N ASN A 194 -4.57 -7.48 -14.82
CA ASN A 194 -3.83 -7.42 -13.56
C ASN A 194 -2.71 -6.38 -13.64
N ALA A 195 -2.52 -5.68 -12.53
CA ALA A 195 -1.48 -4.70 -12.33
C ALA A 195 -0.86 -4.93 -10.96
N GLN A 196 0.38 -4.45 -10.79
CA GLN A 196 1.20 -4.70 -9.61
C GLN A 196 0.46 -4.57 -8.29
N ASP A 197 0.45 -5.66 -7.54
CA ASP A 197 -0.06 -5.74 -6.18
C ASP A 197 0.78 -4.89 -5.20
N MET A 198 0.08 -4.09 -4.38
CA MET A 198 0.72 -3.10 -3.49
C MET A 198 0.35 -3.31 -2.03
N LEU A 199 1.29 -3.05 -1.13
CA LEU A 199 1.03 -3.11 0.32
C LEU A 199 0.24 -1.89 0.82
N VAL A 200 -0.67 -2.10 1.77
CA VAL A 200 -1.39 -1.02 2.45
C VAL A 200 -1.61 -1.33 3.92
N LEU A 201 -1.52 -0.31 4.78
CA LEU A 201 -1.87 -0.41 6.19
C LEU A 201 -3.31 0.07 6.37
N ILE A 202 -4.21 -0.80 6.83
CA ILE A 202 -5.59 -0.41 7.11
C ILE A 202 -5.70 0.00 8.57
N PRO A 203 -5.92 1.29 8.88
CA PRO A 203 -6.16 1.67 10.26
C PRO A 203 -7.44 0.99 10.75
N LEU A 204 -7.36 0.33 11.91
CA LEU A 204 -8.56 -0.08 12.64
C LEU A 204 -9.47 1.15 12.83
N PRO A 205 -10.81 1.00 12.74
CA PRO A 205 -11.70 2.04 13.23
C PRO A 205 -11.24 2.38 14.64
N SER A 206 -10.78 3.62 14.83
CA SER A 206 -10.09 4.03 16.05
C SER A 206 -10.83 3.49 17.26
N ALA A 207 -10.13 3.05 18.31
CA ALA A 207 -10.77 2.52 19.51
C ALA A 207 -11.88 3.44 20.08
N GLY A 208 -11.85 4.74 19.76
CA GLY A 208 -12.94 5.69 20.03
C GLY A 208 -14.27 5.41 19.30
N ALA A 209 -14.24 4.90 18.07
CA ALA A 209 -15.45 4.47 17.34
C ALA A 209 -16.08 3.21 17.97
N LEU A 210 -15.27 2.22 18.34
CA LEU A 210 -15.74 1.02 19.05
C LEU A 210 -16.17 1.32 20.48
N ALA A 211 -15.45 2.18 21.20
CA ALA A 211 -15.86 2.68 22.52
C ALA A 211 -17.15 3.51 22.41
N GLY A 212 -17.30 4.33 21.37
CA GLY A 212 -18.51 5.09 21.08
C GLY A 212 -19.73 4.20 20.82
N LEU A 213 -19.57 3.14 20.03
CA LEU A 213 -20.61 2.13 19.81
C LEU A 213 -20.92 1.34 21.09
N GLY A 214 -19.90 0.96 21.86
CA GLY A 214 -20.06 0.29 23.15
C GLY A 214 -20.83 1.13 24.17
N LEU A 215 -20.51 2.43 24.27
CA LEU A 215 -21.18 3.38 25.15
C LEU A 215 -22.60 3.71 24.68
N ALA A 216 -22.83 3.84 23.37
CA ALA A 216 -24.16 4.02 22.79
C ALA A 216 -25.06 2.79 23.07
N GLY A 217 -24.52 1.58 22.92
CA GLY A 217 -25.20 0.33 23.26
C GLY A 217 -25.62 0.26 24.73
N LEU A 218 -24.71 0.64 25.65
CA LEU A 218 -25.02 0.72 27.09
C LEU A 218 -26.08 1.78 27.41
N ALA A 219 -26.04 2.94 26.76
CA ALA A 219 -27.02 4.01 26.94
C ALA A 219 -28.43 3.60 26.47
N ILE A 220 -28.53 2.90 25.33
CA ILE A 220 -29.81 2.39 24.81
C ILE A 220 -30.36 1.28 25.72
N ARG A 221 -29.50 0.37 26.22
CA ARG A 221 -29.92 -0.69 27.15
C ARG A 221 -30.46 -0.12 28.46
N ARG A 222 -29.84 0.94 29.00
CA ARG A 222 -30.29 1.60 30.23
C ARG A 222 -31.68 2.22 30.07
N ARG A 223 -31.99 2.80 28.90
CA ARG A 223 -33.32 3.39 28.63
C ARG A 223 -34.45 2.36 28.55
N ARG A 224 -34.14 1.12 28.16
CA ARG A 224 -35.14 0.03 28.12
C ARG A 224 -35.46 -0.59 29.47
N LEU A 225 -34.59 -0.41 30.47
CA LEU A 225 -34.78 -0.92 31.84
C LEU A 225 -35.45 0.11 32.77
N SER A 226 -35.76 1.30 32.27
CA SER A 226 -36.42 2.38 33.03
C SER A 226 -37.84 2.70 32.54
N ASN A 227 -38.42 1.83 31.70
CA ASN A 227 -39.86 1.76 31.39
C ASN A 227 -40.39 0.42 31.90
#